data_AF-A0A2V5MC33-F1
#
_entry.id   AF-A0A2V5MC33-F1
#
_cell.length_a   1.000
_cell.length_b   1.000
_cell.length_c   1.000
_cell.angle_alpha   90.00
_cell.angle_beta   90.00
_cell.angle_gamma   90.00
#
_symmetry.space_group_name_H-M   'P 1'
#
loop_
_entity.id
_entity.type
_entity.pdbx_description
1 polymer ?
#
loop_
_entity_poly.entity_id
_entity_poly.type
_entity_poly.pdbx_seq_one_letter_code
_entity_poly.pdbx_strand_id
1 'polypeptide(L)'
;MPDDFFAAEPLQNHAAQPRRKKLVRLNDLFTNRNSYERSTFYRRYMVPQKCAHGVTLFFWKRRRLICTIAILRAAKQGDFSPAELKLLRQLHA
;
A
#
# COMPACT_ATOMS: atom_id res chain seq x y z
N MET A 1 0.22 -4.52 -18.15
CA MET A 1 1.25 -4.44 -17.10
C MET A 1 1.76 -5.85 -16.87
N PRO A 2 3.08 -6.10 -16.89
CA PRO A 2 3.62 -7.40 -16.48
C PRO A 2 3.13 -7.76 -15.07
N ASP A 3 2.87 -9.04 -14.81
CA ASP A 3 2.36 -9.52 -13.51
C ASP A 3 3.31 -9.18 -12.33
N ASP A 4 4.58 -8.91 -12.63
CA ASP A 4 5.62 -8.54 -11.67
C ASP A 4 5.78 -7.01 -11.47
N PHE A 5 5.07 -6.19 -12.25
CA PHE A 5 5.30 -4.73 -12.27
C PHE A 5 4.94 -4.06 -10.94
N PHE A 6 3.85 -4.52 -10.34
CA PHE A 6 3.59 -4.35 -8.92
C PHE A 6 3.94 -5.70 -8.33
N ALA A 7 4.84 -5.78 -7.33
CA ALA A 7 4.87 -6.98 -6.50
C ALA A 7 3.53 -7.01 -5.75
N ALA A 8 2.52 -7.57 -6.41
CA ALA A 8 1.14 -7.55 -5.96
C ALA A 8 0.94 -8.58 -4.85
N GLU A 9 1.88 -9.52 -4.70
CA GLU A 9 1.82 -10.61 -3.73
C GLU A 9 1.51 -10.15 -2.30
N PRO A 10 2.14 -9.11 -1.71
CA PRO A 10 1.79 -8.61 -0.38
C PRO A 10 0.38 -8.01 -0.33
N LEU A 11 -0.06 -7.36 -1.41
CA LEU A 11 -1.41 -6.80 -1.53
C LEU A 11 -2.47 -7.90 -1.75
N GLN A 12 -2.15 -8.93 -2.51
CA GLN A 12 -3.00 -10.09 -2.78
C GLN A 12 -3.15 -10.94 -1.51
N ASN A 13 -2.05 -11.18 -0.78
CA ASN A 13 -2.07 -11.85 0.52
C ASN A 13 -2.89 -11.06 1.55
N HIS A 14 -2.77 -9.74 1.55
CA HIS A 14 -3.63 -8.90 2.39
C HIS A 14 -5.10 -8.97 1.97
N ALA A 15 -5.36 -8.98 0.66
CA ALA A 15 -6.71 -9.09 0.12
C ALA A 15 -7.39 -10.43 0.47
N ALA A 16 -6.62 -11.49 0.68
CA ALA A 16 -7.12 -12.79 1.12
C ALA A 16 -7.51 -12.84 2.61
N GLN A 17 -7.15 -11.83 3.42
CA GLN A 17 -7.42 -11.85 4.87
C GLN A 17 -8.92 -11.66 5.20
N PRO A 18 -9.44 -12.32 6.25
CA PRO A 18 -10.86 -12.22 6.62
C PRO A 18 -11.27 -10.80 7.02
N ARG A 19 -10.35 -10.05 7.64
CA ARG A 19 -10.53 -8.64 7.98
C ARG A 19 -10.09 -7.77 6.81
N ARG A 20 -11.07 -7.40 5.98
CA ARG A 20 -10.89 -6.46 4.86
C ARG A 20 -10.58 -5.07 5.38
N LYS A 21 -9.29 -4.73 5.52
CA LYS A 21 -8.91 -3.35 5.82
C LYS A 21 -9.23 -2.48 4.61
N LYS A 22 -9.86 -1.33 4.85
CA LYS A 22 -10.16 -0.32 3.81
C LYS A 22 -8.91 0.50 3.44
N LEU A 23 -7.98 0.68 4.38
CA LEU A 23 -6.79 1.51 4.23
C LEU A 23 -5.62 0.87 4.97
N VAL A 24 -4.46 0.77 4.31
CA VAL A 24 -3.23 0.18 4.88
C VAL A 24 -2.00 0.94 4.41
N ARG A 25 -1.01 1.18 5.28
CA ARG A 25 0.31 1.65 4.87
C ARG A 25 1.07 0.51 4.20
N LEU A 26 1.75 0.77 3.09
CA LEU A 26 2.48 -0.28 2.36
C LEU A 26 3.52 -0.99 3.22
N ASN A 27 4.22 -0.27 4.10
CA ASN A 27 5.18 -0.86 5.03
C ASN A 27 4.53 -1.82 6.04
N ASP A 28 3.27 -1.60 6.43
CA ASP A 28 2.54 -2.46 7.38
C ASP A 28 2.17 -3.83 6.77
N LEU A 29 2.34 -4.01 5.45
CA LEU A 29 2.17 -5.29 4.77
C LEU A 29 3.38 -6.22 4.93
N PHE A 30 4.48 -5.70 5.48
CA PHE A 30 5.73 -6.42 5.69
C PHE A 30 5.99 -6.55 7.19
N THR A 31 6.77 -7.57 7.57
CA THR A 31 7.07 -7.85 8.98
C THR A 31 7.75 -6.67 9.69
N ASN A 32 8.61 -5.93 8.98
CA ASN A 32 9.29 -4.75 9.49
C ASN A 32 9.82 -3.89 8.34
N ARG A 33 10.37 -2.72 8.70
CA ARG A 33 10.93 -1.77 7.73
C ARG A 33 12.06 -2.36 6.88
N ASN A 34 12.92 -3.19 7.46
CA ASN A 34 14.02 -3.80 6.73
C ASN A 34 13.51 -4.80 5.68
N SER A 35 12.49 -5.61 6.01
CA SER A 35 11.89 -6.51 5.02
C SER A 35 11.12 -5.77 3.92
N TYR A 36 10.49 -4.63 4.25
CA TYR A 36 9.91 -3.72 3.25
C TYR A 36 10.97 -3.17 2.30
N GLU A 37 12.04 -2.55 2.80
CA GLU A 37 13.09 -1.92 1.97
C GLU A 37 13.89 -2.95 1.15
N ARG A 38 13.95 -4.21 1.60
CA ARG A 38 14.55 -5.33 0.85
C ARG A 38 13.62 -5.97 -0.18
N SER A 39 12.32 -5.69 -0.12
CA SER A 39 11.33 -6.28 -1.03
C SER A 39 11.57 -5.87 -2.48
N THR A 40 11.17 -6.74 -3.41
CA THR A 40 11.15 -6.43 -4.85
C THR A 40 10.26 -5.23 -5.15
N PHE A 41 9.12 -5.13 -4.46
CA PHE A 41 8.23 -3.98 -4.51
C PHE A 41 8.99 -2.67 -4.25
N TYR A 42 9.68 -2.56 -3.11
CA TYR A 42 10.37 -1.32 -2.78
C TYR A 42 11.51 -1.02 -3.77
N ARG A 43 12.36 -2.01 -4.06
CA ARG A 43 13.57 -1.79 -4.87
C ARG A 43 13.30 -1.56 -6.35
N ARG A 44 12.32 -2.26 -6.92
CA ARG A 44 12.02 -2.19 -8.37
C ARG A 44 10.90 -1.23 -8.72
N TYR A 45 10.04 -0.87 -7.76
CA TYR A 45 8.90 0.00 -8.02
C TYR A 45 8.99 1.34 -7.27
N MET A 46 9.20 1.33 -5.96
CA MET A 46 9.23 2.58 -5.17
C MET A 46 10.47 3.42 -5.45
N VAL A 47 11.66 2.80 -5.43
CA VAL A 47 12.94 3.51 -5.61
C VAL A 47 13.06 4.18 -6.99
N PRO A 48 12.75 3.52 -8.12
CA PRO A 48 12.81 4.18 -9.43
C PRO A 48 11.84 5.36 -9.56
N GLN A 49 10.70 5.30 -8.86
CA GLN A 49 9.73 6.40 -8.79
C GLN A 49 10.07 7.45 -7.73
N LYS A 50 11.25 7.36 -7.09
CA LYS A 50 11.71 8.27 -6.03
C LYS A 50 10.73 8.37 -4.86
N CYS A 51 10.01 7.28 -4.59
CA CYS A 51 9.02 7.17 -3.52
C CYS A 51 9.58 6.35 -2.36
N ALA A 52 9.17 6.67 -1.13
CA ALA A 52 9.59 6.01 0.10
C ALA A 52 8.40 5.55 0.95
N HIS A 53 7.34 6.35 0.99
CA HIS A 53 6.14 6.07 1.76
C HIS A 53 4.97 5.80 0.82
N GLY A 54 4.02 4.99 1.27
CA GLY A 54 2.77 4.85 0.54
C GLY A 54 1.67 4.25 1.37
N VAL A 55 0.45 4.59 0.99
CA VAL A 55 -0.78 4.05 1.57
C VAL A 55 -1.66 3.52 0.45
N THR A 56 -2.35 2.42 0.70
CA THR A 56 -3.27 1.80 -0.25
C THR A 56 -4.68 1.83 0.30
N LEU A 57 -5.60 2.28 -0.54
CA LEU A 57 -7.04 2.23 -0.36
C LEU A 57 -7.60 1.03 -1.12
N PHE A 58 -8.42 0.21 -0.47
CA PHE A 58 -8.98 -1.01 -1.05
C PHE A 58 -10.48 -0.89 -1.26
N PHE A 59 -10.91 -0.97 -2.52
CA PHE A 59 -12.31 -0.89 -2.92
C PHE A 59 -12.88 -2.30 -3.13
N TRP A 60 -13.75 -2.70 -2.21
CA TRP A 60 -14.33 -4.04 -2.17
C TRP A 60 -15.77 -4.03 -2.70
N LYS A 61 -16.12 -5.02 -3.52
CA LYS A 61 -17.52 -5.37 -3.81
C LYS A 61 -17.80 -6.73 -3.21
N ARG A 62 -18.60 -6.76 -2.14
CA ARG A 62 -18.79 -7.95 -1.29
C ARG A 62 -17.43 -8.49 -0.84
N ARG A 63 -17.06 -9.70 -1.28
CA ARG A 63 -15.79 -10.37 -0.93
C ARG A 63 -14.68 -10.17 -1.95
N ARG A 64 -14.94 -9.53 -3.09
CA ARG A 64 -13.98 -9.37 -4.17
C ARG A 64 -13.34 -7.98 -4.09
N LEU A 65 -12.01 -7.93 -4.11
CA LEU A 65 -11.27 -6.69 -4.32
C LEU A 65 -11.46 -6.27 -5.78
N ILE A 66 -11.98 -5.07 -6.00
CA ILE A 66 -12.29 -4.56 -7.34
C ILE A 66 -11.22 -3.58 -7.80
N CYS A 67 -10.73 -2.75 -6.89
CA CYS A 67 -9.75 -1.72 -7.21
C CYS A 67 -8.90 -1.40 -5.98
N THR A 68 -7.67 -0.96 -6.24
CA THR A 68 -6.79 -0.36 -5.24
C THR A 68 -6.30 0.98 -5.74
N ILE A 69 -6.34 2.00 -4.88
CA ILE A 69 -5.68 3.28 -5.13
C ILE A 69 -4.49 3.38 -4.20
N ALA A 70 -3.29 3.43 -4.78
CA ALA A 70 -2.06 3.65 -4.04
C ALA A 70 -1.66 5.14 -4.11
N ILE A 71 -1.41 5.75 -2.96
CA ILE A 71 -0.87 7.10 -2.86
C ILE A 71 0.56 6.96 -2.38
N LEU A 72 1.52 7.44 -3.18
CA LEU A 72 2.94 7.34 -2.92
C LEU A 72 3.51 8.72 -2.59
N ARG A 73 4.54 8.75 -1.73
CA ARG A 73 5.25 9.95 -1.32
C ARG A 73 6.75 9.75 -1.40
N ALA A 74 7.44 10.76 -1.89
CA ALA A 74 8.89 10.85 -1.77
C ALA A 74 9.31 11.03 -0.31
N ALA A 75 10.55 10.65 0.03
CA ALA A 75 11.08 10.79 1.39
C ALA A 75 10.97 12.25 1.91
N LYS A 76 11.20 13.24 1.04
CA LYS A 76 11.10 14.67 1.39
C LYS A 76 9.69 15.13 1.80
N GLN A 77 8.65 14.38 1.43
CA GLN A 77 7.26 14.69 1.80
C GLN A 77 6.88 14.09 3.16
N GLY A 78 7.77 13.28 3.76
CA GLY A 78 7.51 12.57 5.00
C GLY A 78 6.49 11.43 4.85
N ASP A 79 6.31 10.70 5.95
CA ASP A 79 5.28 9.67 6.05
C ASP A 79 3.89 10.31 6.28
N PHE A 80 2.83 9.52 6.12
CA PHE A 80 1.46 9.94 6.38
C PHE A 80 1.22 10.08 7.89
N SER A 81 0.86 11.28 8.31
CA SER A 81 0.47 11.58 9.69
C SER A 81 -0.84 10.88 10.09
N PRO A 82 -1.10 10.68 11.39
CA PRO A 82 -2.36 10.12 11.85
C PRO A 82 -3.60 10.90 11.38
N ALA A 83 -3.50 12.23 11.30
CA ALA A 83 -4.59 13.10 10.84
C ALA A 83 -4.90 12.88 9.35
N GLU A 84 -3.88 12.77 8.50
CA GLU A 84 -4.06 12.48 7.07
C GLU A 84 -4.67 11.09 6.85
N LEU A 85 -4.23 10.08 7.61
CA LEU A 85 -4.81 8.74 7.53
C LEU A 85 -6.28 8.73 7.97
N LYS A 86 -6.63 9.53 8.99
CA LYS A 86 -8.02 9.70 9.43
C LYS A 86 -8.87 10.32 8.32
N LEU A 87 -8.36 11.37 7.67
CA LEU A 87 -9.04 12.02 6.54
C LEU A 87 -9.23 11.04 5.37
N LEU A 88 -8.19 10.31 4.98
CA LEU A 88 -8.28 9.31 3.90
C LEU A 88 -9.30 8.22 4.21
N ARG A 89 -9.42 7.78 5.47
CA ARG A 89 -10.46 6.84 5.89
C ARG A 89 -11.87 7.41 5.76
N GLN A 90 -12.05 8.71 6.02
CA GLN A 90 -13.34 9.39 5.87
C GLN A 90 -13.72 9.56 4.39
N LEU A 91 -12.76 9.90 3.53
CA LEU A 91 -12.99 10.07 2.08
C LEU A 91 -13.25 8.74 1.36
N HIS A 92 -12.70 7.64 1.88
CA HIS A 92 -12.96 6.29 1.37
C HIS A 92 -14.29 5.68 1.88
N ALA A 93 -15.02 6.36 2.79
CA ALA A 93 -16.13 5.77 3.54
C ALA A 93 -17.16 5.07 2.65
#